data_AF-A0A8J2VGD4-F1
#
_entry.id   AF-A0A8J2VGD4-F1
#
_cell.length_a   1.000
_cell.length_b   1.000
_cell.length_c   1.000
_cell.angle_alpha   90.00
_cell.angle_beta   90.00
_cell.angle_gamma   90.00
#
_symmetry.space_group_name_H-M   'P 1'
#
loop_
_entity.id
_entity.type
_entity.pdbx_description
1 polymer ?
#
loop_
_entity_poly.entity_id
_entity_poly.type
_entity_poly.pdbx_seq_one_letter_code
_entity_poly.pdbx_strand_id
1 'polypeptide(L)'
;MKETELVTLRITRDTADKLQQIAGHHDLDWELLAEDILQDRLNNGEFHRVRDILSQFSRTLNSVVKDAETLSHLSDEDKQLFLAAVTGALRASHMLVPKMVMELQHRRPEKRESHELASTGQ
;
A
#
# COMPACT_ATOMS: atom_id res chain seq x y z
N MET A 1 -15.38 -17.55 26.22
CA MET A 1 -13.91 -17.38 26.20
C MET A 1 -13.46 -17.83 24.82
N LYS A 2 -12.74 -17.00 24.06
CA LYS A 2 -12.16 -17.46 22.78
C LYS A 2 -10.97 -18.36 23.10
N GLU A 3 -10.90 -19.50 22.45
CA GLU A 3 -9.78 -20.45 22.56
C GLU A 3 -8.53 -19.81 21.97
N THR A 4 -7.42 -19.84 22.70
CA THR A 4 -6.12 -19.38 22.20
C THR A 4 -5.48 -20.53 21.41
N GLU A 5 -5.51 -20.44 20.09
CA GLU A 5 -4.81 -21.38 19.21
C GLU A 5 -3.35 -20.95 19.06
N LEU A 6 -2.41 -21.86 19.33
CA LEU A 6 -0.98 -21.63 19.10
C LEU A 6 -0.65 -21.90 17.62
N VAL A 7 -0.19 -20.85 16.93
CA VAL A 7 0.24 -20.95 15.52
C VAL A 7 1.76 -20.92 15.44
N THR A 8 2.36 -21.87 14.73
CA THR A 8 3.80 -21.88 14.46
C THR A 8 4.10 -21.24 13.11
N LEU A 9 4.85 -20.14 13.10
CA LEU A 9 5.38 -19.55 11.86
C LEU A 9 6.75 -20.12 11.51
N ARG A 10 6.91 -20.56 10.26
CA ARG A 10 8.22 -20.89 9.67
C ARG A 10 8.64 -19.76 8.75
N ILE A 11 9.68 -19.05 9.14
CA ILE A 11 10.28 -17.95 8.38
C ILE A 11 11.78 -18.19 8.19
N THR A 12 12.37 -17.52 7.22
CA THR A 12 13.84 -17.53 7.04
C THR A 12 14.50 -16.74 8.16
N ARG A 13 15.79 -17.02 8.40
CA ARG A 13 16.60 -16.27 9.36
C ARG A 13 16.65 -14.78 9.04
N ASP A 14 16.83 -14.43 7.75
CA ASP A 14 16.82 -13.03 7.29
C ASP A 14 15.50 -12.30 7.61
N THR A 15 14.35 -12.96 7.43
CA THR A 15 13.05 -12.37 7.80
C THR A 15 12.91 -12.23 9.31
N ALA A 16 13.40 -13.19 10.10
CA ALA A 16 13.38 -13.11 11.56
C ALA A 16 14.24 -11.94 12.07
N ASP A 17 15.45 -11.77 11.52
CA ASP A 17 16.36 -10.69 11.88
C ASP A 17 15.74 -9.32 11.58
N LYS A 18 15.07 -9.18 10.42
CA LYS A 18 14.34 -7.95 10.05
C LYS A 18 13.16 -7.67 10.95
N LEU A 19 12.35 -8.67 11.28
CA LEU A 19 11.23 -8.52 12.22
C LEU A 19 11.72 -8.06 13.60
N GLN A 20 12.81 -8.67 14.08
CA GLN A 20 13.39 -8.30 15.37
C GLN A 20 13.98 -6.88 15.36
N GLN A 21 14.59 -6.45 14.26
CA GLN A 21 15.08 -5.09 14.09
C GLN A 21 13.93 -4.05 14.12
N ILE A 22 12.82 -4.34 13.44
CA ILE A 22 11.63 -3.48 13.42
C ILE A 22 11.01 -3.43 14.81
N ALA A 23 10.81 -4.58 15.45
CA ALA A 23 10.29 -4.67 16.81
C ALA A 23 11.13 -3.83 17.79
N GLY A 24 12.46 -3.94 17.72
CA GLY A 24 13.36 -3.15 18.54
C GLY A 24 13.34 -1.64 18.25
N HIS A 25 13.10 -1.22 17.00
CA HIS A 25 12.95 0.21 16.68
C HIS A 25 11.67 0.83 17.25
N HIS A 26 10.62 0.03 17.40
CA HIS A 26 9.31 0.48 17.84
C HIS A 26 9.00 0.12 19.29
N ASP A 27 9.95 -0.49 20.02
CA ASP A 27 9.77 -0.99 21.39
C ASP A 27 8.56 -1.92 21.52
N LEU A 28 8.42 -2.84 20.55
CA LEU A 28 7.32 -3.79 20.47
C LEU A 28 7.80 -5.22 20.72
N ASP A 29 6.91 -6.05 21.26
CA ASP A 29 7.09 -7.49 21.24
C ASP A 29 7.01 -8.00 19.79
N TRP A 30 7.92 -8.87 19.38
CA TRP A 30 7.98 -9.36 18.01
C TRP A 30 6.77 -10.24 17.65
N GLU A 31 6.18 -10.95 18.62
CA GLU A 31 4.99 -11.78 18.43
C GLU A 31 3.77 -10.90 18.18
N LEU A 32 3.63 -9.80 18.95
CA LEU A 32 2.59 -8.80 18.74
C LEU A 32 2.74 -8.11 17.38
N LEU A 33 3.97 -7.73 17.01
CA LEU A 33 4.25 -7.15 15.69
C LEU A 33 3.87 -8.13 14.57
N ALA A 34 4.19 -9.41 14.71
CA ALA A 34 3.86 -10.43 13.72
C ALA A 34 2.34 -10.62 13.60
N GLU A 35 1.62 -10.66 14.73
CA GLU A 35 0.17 -10.72 14.75
C GLU A 35 -0.46 -9.48 14.08
N ASP A 36 0.01 -8.28 14.41
CA ASP A 36 -0.46 -7.03 13.80
C ASP A 36 -0.25 -7.01 12.29
N ILE A 37 0.93 -7.44 11.81
CA ILE A 37 1.21 -7.53 10.37
C ILE A 37 0.28 -8.55 9.68
N LEU A 38 0.04 -9.69 10.31
CA LEU A 38 -0.87 -10.71 9.78
C LEU A 38 -2.31 -10.23 9.75
N GLN A 39 -2.77 -9.58 10.81
CA GLN A 39 -4.10 -8.97 10.87
C GLN A 39 -4.23 -7.84 9.84
N ASP A 40 -3.22 -6.99 9.67
CA ASP A 40 -3.22 -5.94 8.67
C ASP A 40 -3.31 -6.52 7.25
N ARG A 41 -2.54 -7.56 6.96
CA ARG A 41 -2.62 -8.31 5.70
C ARG A 41 -4.00 -8.94 5.48
N LEU A 42 -4.56 -9.62 6.48
CA LEU A 42 -5.88 -10.25 6.41
C LEU A 42 -6.99 -9.22 6.20
N ASN A 43 -6.88 -8.07 6.83
CA ASN A 43 -7.85 -6.99 6.76
C ASN A 43 -7.59 -6.00 5.63
N ASN A 44 -6.72 -6.34 4.68
CA ASN A 44 -6.44 -5.48 3.53
C ASN A 44 -5.95 -4.07 3.96
N GLY A 45 -5.16 -3.96 5.02
CA GLY A 45 -4.71 -2.70 5.62
C GLY A 45 -3.93 -1.81 4.66
N GLU A 46 -3.11 -2.41 3.78
CA GLU A 46 -2.45 -1.69 2.67
C GLU A 46 -3.45 -0.96 1.76
N PHE A 47 -4.60 -1.58 1.46
CA PHE A 47 -5.66 -0.97 0.65
C PHE A 47 -6.32 0.20 1.34
N HIS A 48 -6.60 0.04 2.64
CA HIS A 48 -7.15 1.12 3.45
C HIS A 48 -6.21 2.33 3.44
N ARG A 49 -4.91 2.12 3.64
CA ARG A 49 -3.91 3.20 3.58
C ARG A 49 -3.86 3.88 2.21
N VAL A 50 -3.82 3.12 1.10
CA VAL A 50 -3.82 3.72 -0.25
C VAL A 50 -5.11 4.50 -0.52
N ARG A 51 -6.27 3.95 -0.16
CA ARG A 51 -7.57 4.62 -0.32
C ARG A 51 -7.61 5.93 0.45
N ASP A 52 -7.09 5.94 1.68
CA ASP A 52 -7.10 7.10 2.55
C ASP A 52 -6.17 8.20 2.00
N ILE A 53 -4.98 7.84 1.51
CA ILE A 53 -4.07 8.77 0.84
C ILE A 53 -4.72 9.40 -0.40
N LEU A 54 -5.34 8.59 -1.27
CA LEU A 54 -6.03 9.08 -2.47
C LEU A 54 -7.21 9.99 -2.12
N SER A 55 -7.94 9.65 -1.06
CA SER A 55 -9.05 10.46 -0.56
C SER A 55 -8.56 11.81 -0.02
N GLN A 56 -7.46 11.82 0.74
CA GLN A 56 -6.83 13.05 1.22
C GLN A 56 -6.34 13.91 0.06
N PHE A 57 -5.63 13.32 -0.90
CA PHE A 57 -5.16 14.03 -2.10
C PHE A 57 -6.31 14.67 -2.88
N SER A 58 -7.42 13.96 -3.06
CA SER A 58 -8.61 14.51 -3.71
C SER A 58 -9.23 15.69 -2.93
N ARG A 59 -9.28 15.61 -1.60
CA ARG A 59 -9.76 16.73 -0.77
C ARG A 59 -8.85 17.95 -0.91
N THR A 60 -7.53 17.75 -0.89
CA THR A 60 -6.56 18.83 -1.11
C THR A 60 -6.74 19.47 -2.48
N LEU A 61 -6.87 18.68 -3.55
CA LEU A 61 -7.14 19.20 -4.90
C LEU A 61 -8.44 20.00 -4.96
N ASN A 62 -9.50 19.51 -4.32
CA ASN A 62 -10.77 20.24 -4.23
C ASN A 62 -10.60 21.59 -3.54
N SER A 63 -9.83 21.66 -2.44
CA SER A 63 -9.55 22.92 -1.74
C SER A 63 -8.76 23.88 -2.64
N VAL A 64 -7.68 23.39 -3.26
CA VAL A 64 -6.85 24.20 -4.16
C VAL A 64 -7.67 24.77 -5.32
N VAL A 65 -8.57 24.00 -5.91
CA VAL A 65 -9.41 24.50 -7.01
C VAL A 65 -10.40 25.56 -6.56
N LYS A 66 -10.93 25.44 -5.34
CA LYS A 66 -11.85 26.42 -4.76
C LYS A 66 -11.16 27.69 -4.30
N ASP A 67 -9.96 27.57 -3.76
CA ASP A 67 -9.28 28.64 -3.04
C ASP A 67 -8.15 29.32 -3.86
N ALA A 68 -7.71 28.73 -4.98
CA ALA A 68 -6.62 29.30 -5.76
C ALA A 68 -7.08 30.51 -6.59
N GLU A 69 -6.61 31.69 -6.19
CA GLU A 69 -6.69 32.92 -6.97
C GLU A 69 -6.10 32.75 -8.38
N THR A 70 -5.10 31.88 -8.56
CA THR A 70 -4.49 31.56 -9.86
C THR A 70 -5.44 30.85 -10.83
N LEU A 71 -6.55 30.30 -10.34
CA LEU A 71 -7.61 29.70 -11.16
C LEU A 71 -8.80 30.64 -11.35
N SER A 72 -8.71 31.89 -10.88
CA SER A 72 -9.76 32.91 -11.07
C SER A 72 -10.09 33.20 -12.54
N HIS A 73 -9.15 32.91 -13.45
CA HIS A 73 -9.30 33.10 -14.90
C HIS A 73 -10.09 31.98 -15.59
N LEU A 74 -10.25 30.83 -14.93
CA LEU A 74 -11.04 29.72 -15.45
C LEU A 74 -12.52 30.00 -15.22
N SER A 75 -13.33 29.63 -16.21
CA SER A 75 -14.78 29.66 -16.05
C SER A 75 -15.21 28.68 -14.95
N ASP A 76 -16.35 28.95 -14.33
CA ASP A 76 -16.89 28.05 -13.32
C ASP A 76 -17.22 26.66 -13.91
N GLU A 77 -17.60 26.59 -15.19
CA GLU A 77 -17.79 25.33 -15.92
C GLU A 77 -16.49 24.52 -16.02
N ASP A 78 -15.36 25.15 -16.35
CA ASP A 78 -14.06 24.47 -16.44
C ASP A 78 -13.61 23.94 -15.08
N LYS A 79 -13.82 24.72 -14.02
CA LYS A 79 -13.54 24.29 -12.64
C LYS A 79 -14.39 23.07 -12.27
N GLN A 80 -15.69 23.10 -12.57
CA GLN A 80 -16.58 21.96 -12.30
C GLN A 80 -16.19 20.73 -13.11
N LEU A 81 -15.80 20.90 -14.38
CA LEU A 81 -15.34 19.80 -15.23
C LEU A 81 -14.05 19.16 -14.67
N PHE A 82 -13.10 19.96 -14.22
CA PHE A 82 -11.88 19.47 -13.56
C PHE A 82 -12.20 18.69 -12.28
N LEU A 83 -13.05 19.24 -11.41
CA LEU A 83 -13.46 18.57 -10.17
C LEU A 83 -14.22 17.26 -10.44
N ALA A 84 -15.06 17.24 -11.47
CA ALA A 84 -15.75 16.04 -11.92
C ALA A 84 -14.77 14.97 -12.42
N ALA A 85 -13.75 15.36 -13.19
CA ALA A 85 -12.69 14.47 -13.65
C ALA A 85 -11.87 13.88 -12.48
N VAL A 86 -11.48 14.71 -11.51
CA VAL A 86 -10.78 14.25 -10.28
C VAL A 86 -11.64 13.27 -9.49
N THR A 87 -12.92 13.57 -9.33
CA THR A 87 -13.87 12.70 -8.63
C THR A 87 -14.06 11.37 -9.37
N GLY A 88 -14.15 11.42 -10.69
CA GLY A 88 -14.25 10.23 -11.55
C GLY A 88 -13.00 9.35 -11.45
N ALA A 89 -11.80 9.95 -11.51
CA ALA A 89 -10.55 9.25 -11.34
C ALA A 89 -10.45 8.57 -9.98
N LEU A 90 -10.81 9.26 -8.89
CA LEU A 90 -10.81 8.68 -7.54
C LEU A 90 -11.75 7.46 -7.43
N ARG A 91 -12.95 7.56 -7.99
CA ARG A 91 -13.90 6.42 -8.03
C ARG A 91 -13.33 5.25 -8.81
N ALA A 92 -12.70 5.51 -9.96
CA ALA A 92 -12.03 4.46 -10.73
C ALA A 92 -10.90 3.81 -9.94
N SER A 93 -10.08 4.60 -9.23
CA SER A 93 -9.02 4.08 -8.35
C SER A 93 -9.58 3.19 -7.25
N HIS A 94 -10.68 3.57 -6.60
CA HIS A 94 -11.34 2.74 -5.58
C HIS A 94 -11.81 1.38 -6.12
N MET A 95 -12.17 1.29 -7.40
CA MET A 95 -12.61 0.04 -8.03
C MET A 95 -11.45 -0.81 -8.58
N LEU A 96 -10.38 -0.17 -9.07
CA LEU A 96 -9.29 -0.82 -9.79
C LEU A 96 -8.12 -1.21 -8.88
N VAL A 97 -7.77 -0.38 -7.90
CA VAL A 97 -6.65 -0.65 -6.98
C VAL A 97 -6.82 -1.99 -6.24
N PRO A 98 -8.00 -2.35 -5.70
CA PRO A 98 -8.25 -3.67 -5.14
C PRO A 98 -7.84 -4.83 -6.05
N LYS A 99 -8.23 -4.75 -7.32
CA LYS A 99 -7.97 -5.79 -8.33
C LYS A 99 -6.49 -5.87 -8.69
N MET A 100 -5.85 -4.72 -8.93
CA MET A 100 -4.44 -4.67 -9.33
C MET A 100 -3.51 -5.23 -8.25
N VAL A 101 -3.76 -4.91 -6.97
CA VAL A 101 -2.93 -5.45 -5.88
C VAL A 101 -3.21 -6.94 -5.67
N MET A 102 -4.46 -7.40 -5.78
CA MET A 102 -4.74 -8.84 -5.79
C MET A 102 -3.94 -9.54 -6.89
N GLU A 103 -3.95 -9.02 -8.12
CA GLU A 103 -3.16 -9.58 -9.23
C GLU A 103 -1.65 -9.60 -8.93
N LEU A 104 -1.11 -8.52 -8.35
CA LEU A 104 0.30 -8.44 -7.95
C LEU A 104 0.65 -9.42 -6.82
N GLN A 105 -0.25 -9.66 -5.87
CA GLN A 105 -0.05 -10.63 -4.79
C GLN A 105 -0.10 -12.08 -5.29
N HIS A 106 -0.89 -12.36 -6.34
CA HIS A 106 -0.99 -13.69 -6.95
C HIS A 106 0.12 -13.97 -7.98
N ARG A 107 0.75 -12.93 -8.53
CA ARG A 107 2.00 -13.06 -9.28
C ARG A 107 3.14 -13.34 -8.31
N ARG A 108 3.40 -14.63 -8.04
CA ARG A 108 4.67 -15.05 -7.42
C ARG A 108 5.83 -14.39 -8.19
N PRO A 109 6.88 -13.91 -7.52
CA PRO A 109 8.08 -13.54 -8.24
C PRO A 109 8.55 -14.81 -8.96
N GLU A 110 8.49 -14.79 -10.29
CA GLU A 110 9.21 -15.77 -11.09
C GLU A 110 10.65 -15.75 -10.57
N LYS A 111 11.15 -16.94 -10.20
CA LYS A 111 12.54 -17.13 -9.79
C LYS A 111 13.40 -16.32 -10.75
N ARG A 112 14.08 -15.28 -10.24
CA ARG A 112 15.22 -14.70 -10.93
C ARG A 112 16.23 -15.85 -11.02
N GLU A 113 16.25 -16.53 -12.16
CA GLU A 113 17.32 -17.45 -12.49
C GLU A 113 18.60 -16.62 -12.47
N SER A 114 19.39 -16.83 -11.44
CA SER A 114 20.74 -16.32 -11.34
C SER A 114 21.52 -16.91 -12.51
N HIS A 115 21.67 -16.16 -13.60
CA HIS A 115 22.75 -16.42 -14.54
C HIS A 115 24.07 -16.05 -13.86
N GLU A 116 24.54 -16.94 -12.98
CA GLU A 116 25.97 -17.13 -12.77
C GLU A 116 26.53 -17.79 -14.03
N LEU A 117 26.83 -16.98 -15.05
CA LEU A 117 27.83 -17.39 -16.03
C LEU A 117 29.19 -17.02 -15.45
N ALA A 118 29.71 -18.00 -14.73
CA ALA A 118 31.11 -18.34 -14.60
C ALA A 118 32.08 -17.32 -15.21
N SER A 119 32.71 -16.55 -14.32
CA SER A 119 34.11 -16.22 -14.46
C SER A 119 34.91 -17.52 -14.47
N THR A 120 34.99 -18.17 -15.62
CA THR A 120 36.08 -19.10 -15.92
C THR A 120 37.25 -18.24 -16.37
N GLY A 121 38.21 -18.06 -15.46
CA GLY A 121 39.54 -17.63 -15.84
C GLY A 121 40.17 -18.66 -16.77
N GLN A 122 40.80 -18.15 -17.82
CA GLN A 122 42.12 -18.54 -18.32
C GLN A 122 42.69 -17.36 -19.09
#